data_AF-A0A2V4E069-F1
#
_entry.id   AF-A0A2V4E069-F1
#
_cell.length_a   1.000
_cell.length_b   1.000
_cell.length_c   1.000
_cell.angle_alpha   90.00
_cell.angle_beta   90.00
_cell.angle_gamma   90.00
#
_symmetry.space_group_name_H-M   'P 1'
#
loop_
_entity.id
_entity.type
_entity.pdbx_description
1 polymer ?
#
loop_
_entity_poly.entity_id
_entity_poly.type
_entity_poly.pdbx_seq_one_letter_code
_entity_poly.pdbx_strand_id
1 'polypeptide(L)'
;MCGNPVKWSDPLELIKGLSDGVIISTPNQNYRAIAMGVESLSPTQATVLAELPSYGSSTIVKKSLFGQNDLVALSAATGEEFAMFITGGRRLIVRGNATSIPIDINKAKVLGEQGWRWSSHVHPDGTLMSSEGDRLIIRFFRNTRSEIFDLKGTRILFNSKGDMIPPDRKPLPSRIRE
;
A
#
# COMPACT_ATOMS: atom_id res chain seq x y z
N MET A 1 4.67 44.93 34.07
CA MET A 1 5.49 43.71 34.23
C MET A 1 5.64 43.09 32.85
N CYS A 2 6.83 43.16 32.26
CA CYS A 2 7.08 42.64 30.90
C CYS A 2 7.75 41.26 31.02
N GLY A 3 7.18 40.25 30.36
CA GLY A 3 7.66 38.87 30.41
C GLY A 3 9.05 38.72 29.79
N ASN A 4 9.86 37.84 30.37
CA ASN A 4 11.19 37.52 29.85
C ASN A 4 11.08 36.90 28.45
N PRO A 5 11.96 37.27 27.49
CA PRO A 5 11.93 36.70 26.16
C PRO A 5 12.38 35.23 26.21
N VAL A 6 11.64 34.37 25.49
CA VAL A 6 12.01 32.98 25.26
C VAL A 6 13.28 32.98 24.43
N LYS A 7 14.39 32.48 25.01
CA LYS A 7 15.63 32.24 24.27
C LYS A 7 15.42 31.03 23.37
N TRP A 8 15.32 31.27 22.07
CA TRP A 8 15.48 30.23 21.07
C TRP A 8 16.98 29.93 20.96
N SER A 9 17.35 28.66 21.15
CA SER A 9 18.71 28.21 20.83
C SER A 9 18.95 28.40 19.33
N ASP A 10 20.14 28.89 18.98
CA ASP A 10 20.58 29.05 17.59
C ASP A 10 20.38 27.72 16.84
N PRO A 11 19.56 27.67 15.77
CA PRO A 11 19.33 26.43 15.02
C PRO A 11 20.62 25.80 14.48
N LEU A 12 21.71 26.56 14.39
CA LEU A 12 23.03 26.08 13.96
C LEU A 12 23.79 25.32 15.05
N GLU A 13 23.50 25.53 16.34
CA GLU A 13 24.08 24.75 17.45
C GLU A 13 23.57 23.30 17.44
N LEU A 14 22.34 23.06 16.94
CA LEU A 14 21.76 21.72 16.80
C LEU A 14 22.45 20.88 15.71
N ILE A 15 23.24 21.52 14.84
CA ILE A 15 23.82 20.93 13.63
C ILE A 15 25.30 20.57 13.84
N LYS A 16 25.94 21.05 14.92
CA LYS A 16 27.37 20.83 15.21
C LYS A 16 27.79 19.37 15.45
N GLY A 17 26.84 18.43 15.48
CA GLY A 17 27.11 16.99 15.60
C GLY A 17 26.89 16.18 14.32
N LEU A 18 26.51 16.80 13.19
CA LEU A 18 26.25 16.10 11.93
C LEU A 18 27.50 16.19 11.03
N SER A 19 28.30 15.13 11.04
CA SER A 19 29.41 14.94 10.10
C SER A 19 28.93 14.80 8.65
N ASP A 20 29.80 15.15 7.71
CA ASP A 20 29.61 15.08 6.24
C ASP A 20 28.72 13.91 5.79
N GLY A 21 27.59 14.27 5.17
CA GLY A 21 26.65 13.31 4.57
C GLY A 21 25.32 13.15 5.30
N VAL A 22 24.60 14.24 5.58
CA VAL A 22 23.17 14.14 5.93
C VAL A 22 22.38 13.79 4.66
N ILE A 23 22.13 12.51 4.43
CA ILE A 23 21.15 12.08 3.43
C ILE A 23 19.76 12.34 4.02
N ILE A 24 19.03 13.32 3.47
CA ILE A 24 17.58 13.42 3.66
C ILE A 24 16.98 12.22 2.90
N SER A 25 16.82 11.07 3.56
CA SER A 25 16.14 9.92 2.99
C SER A 25 14.67 9.97 3.40
N THR A 26 13.78 9.78 2.43
CA THR A 26 12.43 9.35 2.74
C THR A 26 12.53 7.90 3.22
N PRO A 27 12.02 7.54 4.42
CA PRO A 27 12.14 6.20 4.98
C PRO A 27 11.41 5.11 4.16
N ASN A 28 10.72 5.50 3.09
CA ASN A 28 10.01 4.62 2.16
C ASN A 28 10.49 4.88 0.72
N GLN A 29 10.44 3.83 -0.10
CA GLN A 29 10.67 3.90 -1.55
C GLN A 29 9.79 4.98 -2.18
N ASN A 30 10.32 5.77 -3.12
CA ASN A 30 9.55 6.85 -3.73
C ASN A 30 8.76 6.30 -4.92
N TYR A 31 7.53 5.85 -4.67
CA TYR A 31 6.65 5.27 -5.69
C TYR A 31 6.41 6.20 -6.89
N ARG A 32 6.41 7.53 -6.67
CA ARG A 32 6.31 8.49 -7.78
C ARG A 32 7.56 8.48 -8.65
N ALA A 33 8.74 8.39 -8.05
CA ALA A 33 9.98 8.26 -8.80
C ALA A 33 10.04 6.95 -9.59
N ILE A 34 9.52 5.85 -9.02
CA ILE A 34 9.36 4.58 -9.74
C ILE A 34 8.41 4.74 -10.94
N ALA A 35 7.24 5.35 -10.73
CA ALA A 35 6.27 5.58 -11.80
C ALA A 35 6.80 6.50 -12.92
N MET A 36 7.74 7.39 -12.58
CA MET A 36 8.44 8.24 -13.54
C MET A 36 9.67 7.57 -14.17
N GLY A 37 10.02 6.35 -13.78
CA GLY A 37 11.22 5.63 -14.24
C GLY A 37 12.55 6.20 -13.73
N VAL A 38 12.52 7.06 -12.71
CA VAL A 38 13.71 7.68 -12.10
C VAL A 38 14.31 6.76 -11.03
N GLU A 39 13.47 6.02 -10.31
CA GLU A 39 13.88 5.04 -9.29
C GLU A 39 13.59 3.62 -9.77
N SER A 40 14.54 2.71 -9.56
CA SER A 40 14.38 1.30 -9.91
C SER A 40 13.64 0.52 -8.82
N LEU A 41 12.98 -0.57 -9.23
CA LEU A 41 12.52 -1.60 -8.30
C LEU A 41 13.69 -2.21 -7.53
N SER A 42 13.43 -2.61 -6.29
CA SER A 42 14.39 -3.43 -5.54
C SER A 42 14.61 -4.78 -6.25
N PRO A 43 15.73 -5.48 -6.02
CA PRO A 43 15.97 -6.79 -6.63
C PRO A 43 14.84 -7.80 -6.36
N THR A 44 14.27 -7.79 -5.15
CA THR A 44 13.13 -8.65 -4.79
C THR A 44 11.88 -8.28 -5.58
N GLN A 45 11.55 -6.99 -5.70
CA GLN A 45 10.41 -6.52 -6.49
C GLN A 45 10.58 -6.88 -7.97
N ALA A 46 11.75 -6.64 -8.54
CA ALA A 46 12.05 -6.98 -9.93
C ALA A 46 11.92 -8.49 -10.20
N THR A 47 12.38 -9.32 -9.27
CA THR A 47 12.26 -10.79 -9.37
C THR A 47 10.79 -11.21 -9.37
N VAL A 48 10.00 -10.70 -8.43
CA VAL A 48 8.57 -11.02 -8.36
C VAL A 48 7.82 -10.52 -9.59
N LEU A 49 8.17 -9.33 -10.12
CA LEU A 49 7.54 -8.81 -11.34
C LEU A 49 7.85 -9.68 -12.56
N ALA A 50 9.07 -10.22 -12.66
CA ALA A 50 9.45 -11.11 -13.75
C ALA A 50 8.64 -12.42 -13.77
N GLU A 51 8.18 -12.90 -12.60
CA GLU A 51 7.27 -14.05 -12.47
C GLU A 51 5.82 -13.72 -12.82
N LEU A 52 5.51 -12.44 -13.06
CA LEU A 52 4.18 -11.94 -13.35
C LEU A 52 4.18 -11.28 -14.76
N PRO A 53 4.42 -12.02 -15.85
CA PRO A 53 4.66 -11.41 -17.17
C PRO A 53 3.43 -10.72 -17.78
N SER A 54 2.22 -11.10 -17.39
CA SER A 54 0.98 -10.59 -18.02
C SER A 54 -0.25 -10.70 -17.11
N TYR A 55 -1.37 -10.14 -17.56
CA TYR A 55 -2.69 -10.23 -16.90
C TYR A 55 -3.02 -11.67 -16.48
N GLY A 56 -3.38 -11.85 -15.21
CA GLY A 56 -3.73 -13.15 -14.63
C GLY A 56 -2.56 -14.04 -14.26
N SER A 57 -1.33 -13.63 -14.54
CA SER A 57 -0.15 -14.27 -13.96
C SER A 57 -0.20 -14.16 -12.44
N SER A 58 0.28 -15.18 -11.75
CA SER A 58 0.31 -15.21 -10.30
C SER A 58 1.53 -15.94 -9.78
N THR A 59 2.07 -15.48 -8.64
CA THR A 59 3.17 -16.15 -7.95
C THR A 59 2.94 -16.21 -6.44
N ILE A 60 3.61 -17.13 -5.76
CA ILE A 60 3.57 -17.27 -4.31
C ILE A 60 4.93 -16.90 -3.71
N VAL A 61 4.92 -15.95 -2.80
CA VAL A 61 6.10 -15.42 -2.12
C VAL A 61 6.01 -15.60 -0.60
N LYS A 62 7.16 -15.53 0.09
CA LYS A 62 7.19 -15.55 1.55
C LYS A 62 6.68 -14.22 2.11
N LYS A 63 5.80 -14.27 3.12
CA LYS A 63 5.20 -13.09 3.75
C LYS A 63 6.25 -12.11 4.32
N SER A 64 7.37 -12.63 4.79
CA SER A 64 8.48 -11.87 5.36
C SER A 64 9.33 -11.13 4.32
N LEU A 65 9.23 -11.49 3.04
CA LEU A 65 10.07 -10.93 1.97
C LEU A 65 9.33 -9.93 1.07
N PHE A 66 8.00 -10.03 1.00
CA PHE A 66 7.21 -9.19 0.10
C PHE A 66 6.00 -8.65 0.86
N GLY A 67 5.89 -7.32 0.91
CA GLY A 67 4.90 -6.54 1.64
C GLY A 67 3.93 -5.77 0.75
N GLN A 68 2.99 -5.07 1.38
CA GLN A 68 2.08 -4.15 0.67
C GLN A 68 2.85 -3.04 -0.04
N ASN A 69 3.92 -2.53 0.56
CA ASN A 69 4.78 -1.52 -0.05
C ASN A 69 5.42 -2.02 -1.35
N ASP A 70 5.79 -3.30 -1.43
CA ASP A 70 6.31 -3.91 -2.66
C ASP A 70 5.21 -4.05 -3.71
N LEU A 71 3.97 -4.37 -3.30
CA LEU A 71 2.81 -4.40 -4.18
C LEU A 71 2.55 -3.04 -4.84
N VAL A 72 2.66 -1.96 -4.06
CA VAL A 72 2.54 -0.58 -4.56
C VAL A 72 3.67 -0.24 -5.53
N ALA A 73 4.91 -0.67 -5.24
CA ALA A 73 6.04 -0.49 -6.14
C ALA A 73 5.84 -1.18 -7.50
N LEU A 74 5.29 -2.41 -7.51
CA LEU A 74 4.96 -3.10 -8.77
C LEU A 74 3.91 -2.33 -9.57
N SER A 75 2.86 -1.87 -8.91
CA SER A 75 1.81 -1.06 -9.55
C SER A 75 2.37 0.25 -10.09
N ALA A 76 3.23 0.93 -9.33
CA ALA A 76 3.89 2.16 -9.77
C ALA A 76 4.76 1.94 -11.01
N ALA A 77 5.52 0.84 -11.06
CA ALA A 77 6.40 0.53 -12.20
C ALA A 77 5.66 0.15 -13.49
N THR A 78 4.41 -0.29 -13.39
CA THR A 78 3.67 -0.88 -14.53
C THR A 78 2.41 -0.11 -14.92
N GLY A 79 1.86 0.70 -14.02
CA GLY A 79 0.53 1.31 -14.19
C GLY A 79 -0.62 0.31 -14.08
N GLU A 80 -0.39 -0.88 -13.49
CA GLU A 80 -1.38 -1.95 -13.41
C GLU A 80 -1.80 -2.26 -11.97
N GLU A 81 -2.98 -2.83 -11.81
CA GLU A 81 -3.48 -3.35 -10.55
C GLU A 81 -2.77 -4.64 -10.16
N PHE A 82 -2.53 -4.81 -8.86
CA PHE A 82 -2.08 -6.07 -8.28
C PHE A 82 -2.90 -6.39 -7.04
N ALA A 83 -3.27 -7.66 -6.88
CA ALA A 83 -3.89 -8.18 -5.67
C ALA A 83 -2.93 -9.04 -4.87
N MET A 84 -3.13 -9.02 -3.56
CA MET A 84 -2.39 -9.82 -2.62
C MET A 84 -3.33 -10.60 -1.71
N PHE A 85 -3.15 -11.91 -1.69
CA PHE A 85 -3.81 -12.82 -0.78
C PHE A 85 -2.80 -13.39 0.20
N ILE A 86 -3.24 -13.72 1.41
CA ILE A 86 -2.39 -14.24 2.47
C ILE A 86 -2.96 -15.53 3.06
N THR A 87 -2.08 -16.52 3.27
CA THR A 87 -2.38 -17.69 4.09
C THR A 87 -1.13 -18.16 4.82
N GLY A 88 -1.20 -18.26 6.14
CA GLY A 88 -0.03 -18.54 6.98
C GLY A 88 1.13 -17.58 6.70
N GLY A 89 2.31 -18.14 6.44
CA GLY A 89 3.55 -17.41 6.12
C GLY A 89 3.75 -17.09 4.63
N ARG A 90 2.72 -17.24 3.78
CA ARG A 90 2.82 -17.08 2.32
C ARG A 90 1.86 -16.00 1.82
N ARG A 91 2.23 -15.36 0.72
CA ARG A 91 1.39 -14.42 -0.03
C ARG A 91 1.27 -14.89 -1.47
N LEU A 92 0.06 -14.88 -2.00
CA LEU A 92 -0.24 -15.05 -3.42
C LEU A 92 -0.40 -13.67 -4.02
N ILE A 93 0.40 -13.35 -5.03
CA ILE A 93 0.36 -12.10 -5.78
C ILE A 93 -0.28 -12.40 -7.14
N VAL A 94 -1.25 -11.59 -7.54
CA VAL A 94 -1.95 -11.74 -8.82
C VAL A 94 -1.85 -10.42 -9.57
N ARG A 95 -1.37 -10.49 -10.82
CA ARG A 95 -1.27 -9.34 -11.71
C ARG A 95 -2.59 -9.11 -12.45
N GLY A 96 -3.06 -7.88 -12.40
CA GLY A 96 -4.20 -7.38 -13.14
C GLY A 96 -3.77 -6.63 -14.40
N ASN A 97 -4.56 -5.63 -14.76
CA ASN A 97 -4.28 -4.61 -15.76
C ASN A 97 -4.57 -3.23 -15.13
N ALA A 98 -4.59 -2.15 -15.91
CA ALA A 98 -4.82 -0.80 -15.40
C ALA A 98 -6.18 -0.57 -14.68
N THR A 99 -7.12 -1.53 -14.76
CA THR A 99 -8.52 -1.33 -14.33
C THR A 99 -9.14 -2.51 -13.59
N SER A 100 -8.45 -3.64 -13.51
CA SER A 100 -9.04 -4.87 -12.96
C SER A 100 -8.01 -5.94 -12.63
N ILE A 101 -8.36 -6.83 -11.71
CA ILE A 101 -7.65 -8.07 -11.39
C ILE A 101 -8.56 -9.27 -11.74
N PRO A 102 -8.05 -10.37 -12.32
CA PRO A 102 -8.85 -11.52 -12.74
C PRO A 102 -9.24 -12.44 -11.58
N ILE A 103 -10.02 -11.93 -10.63
CA ILE A 103 -10.59 -12.69 -9.51
C ILE A 103 -12.11 -12.57 -9.57
N ASP A 104 -12.73 -13.56 -10.22
CA ASP A 104 -14.19 -13.71 -10.23
C ASP A 104 -14.69 -14.44 -8.97
N ILE A 105 -16.02 -14.59 -8.87
CA ILE A 105 -16.68 -15.27 -7.75
C ILE A 105 -16.19 -16.72 -7.58
N ASN A 106 -16.00 -17.46 -8.68
CA ASN A 106 -15.60 -18.86 -8.61
C ASN A 106 -14.18 -18.99 -8.07
N LYS A 107 -13.26 -18.16 -8.59
CA LYS A 107 -11.88 -18.11 -8.11
C LYS A 107 -11.80 -17.66 -6.67
N ALA A 108 -12.60 -16.66 -6.27
CA ALA A 108 -12.66 -16.17 -4.90
C ALA A 108 -13.13 -17.27 -3.92
N LYS A 109 -14.17 -18.03 -4.26
CA LYS A 109 -14.63 -19.19 -3.48
C LYS A 109 -13.53 -20.23 -3.29
N VAL A 110 -12.89 -20.65 -4.39
CA VAL A 110 -11.81 -21.64 -4.36
C VAL A 110 -10.67 -21.17 -3.45
N LEU A 111 -10.24 -19.91 -3.59
CA LEU A 111 -9.18 -19.35 -2.74
C LEU A 111 -9.61 -19.27 -1.27
N GLY A 112 -10.85 -18.85 -0.99
CA GLY A 112 -11.41 -18.80 0.35
C GLY A 112 -11.49 -20.17 1.03
N GLU A 113 -11.93 -21.21 0.31
CA GLU A 113 -11.98 -22.60 0.76
C GLU A 113 -10.59 -23.16 1.06
N GLN A 114 -9.58 -22.79 0.26
CA GLN A 114 -8.18 -23.11 0.50
C GLN A 114 -7.55 -22.31 1.67
N GLY A 115 -8.32 -21.43 2.32
CA GLY A 115 -7.86 -20.67 3.48
C GLY A 115 -7.03 -19.43 3.14
N TRP A 116 -7.08 -18.95 1.89
CA TRP A 116 -6.57 -17.63 1.56
C TRP A 116 -7.46 -16.53 2.12
N ARG A 117 -6.86 -15.37 2.36
CA ARG A 117 -7.53 -14.14 2.79
C ARG A 117 -7.11 -13.03 1.85
N TRP A 118 -8.04 -12.24 1.33
CA TRP A 118 -7.69 -11.12 0.45
C TRP A 118 -7.14 -9.97 1.30
N SER A 119 -5.83 -9.74 1.25
CA SER A 119 -5.14 -8.80 2.13
C SER A 119 -5.23 -7.36 1.61
N SER A 120 -4.96 -7.16 0.32
CA SER A 120 -4.97 -5.83 -0.28
C SER A 120 -4.98 -5.88 -1.81
N HIS A 121 -5.26 -4.75 -2.45
CA HIS A 121 -4.94 -4.48 -3.84
C HIS A 121 -4.57 -3.00 -4.06
N VAL A 122 -4.06 -2.68 -5.25
CA VAL A 122 -3.65 -1.32 -5.63
C VAL A 122 -4.52 -0.84 -6.79
N HIS A 123 -5.00 0.40 -6.70
CA HIS A 123 -5.65 1.12 -7.79
C HIS A 123 -4.64 2.10 -8.43
N PRO A 124 -4.16 1.82 -9.66
CA PRO A 124 -3.14 2.64 -10.32
C PRO A 124 -3.67 4.02 -10.74
N ASP A 125 -4.99 4.16 -10.91
CA ASP A 125 -5.65 5.44 -11.21
C ASP A 125 -5.68 6.41 -10.00
N GLY A 126 -5.29 5.93 -8.81
CA GLY A 126 -5.29 6.69 -7.58
C GLY A 126 -6.62 6.72 -6.82
N THR A 127 -7.61 5.93 -7.25
CA THR A 127 -8.91 5.84 -6.59
C THR A 127 -8.77 5.16 -5.23
N LEU A 128 -9.13 5.85 -4.16
CA LEU A 128 -9.16 5.32 -2.79
C LEU A 128 -10.60 5.04 -2.35
N MET A 129 -11.26 4.14 -3.08
CA MET A 129 -12.66 3.77 -2.88
C MET A 129 -12.90 2.36 -3.41
N SER A 130 -13.60 1.51 -2.66
CA SER A 130 -13.95 0.17 -3.12
C SER A 130 -14.98 0.19 -4.26
N SER A 131 -14.79 -0.68 -5.24
CA SER A 131 -15.79 -0.96 -6.27
C SER A 131 -16.90 -1.87 -5.73
N GLU A 132 -17.99 -2.01 -6.50
CA GLU A 132 -19.02 -3.02 -6.18
C GLU A 132 -18.44 -4.45 -6.25
N GLY A 133 -17.56 -4.70 -7.22
CA GLY A 133 -16.83 -5.96 -7.35
C GLY A 133 -16.02 -6.29 -6.09
N ASP A 134 -15.29 -5.32 -5.55
CA ASP A 134 -14.49 -5.50 -4.33
C ASP A 134 -15.37 -5.94 -3.14
N ARG A 135 -16.49 -5.23 -2.93
CA ARG A 135 -17.45 -5.49 -1.86
C ARG A 135 -18.16 -6.84 -2.01
N LEU A 136 -18.31 -7.31 -3.24
CA LEU A 136 -18.87 -8.63 -3.54
C LEU A 136 -17.84 -9.73 -3.29
N ILE A 137 -16.64 -9.61 -3.85
CA ILE A 137 -15.59 -10.63 -3.82
C ILE A 137 -15.07 -10.88 -2.40
N ILE A 138 -14.93 -9.83 -1.57
CA ILE A 138 -14.43 -9.97 -0.20
C ILE A 138 -15.27 -10.92 0.67
N ARG A 139 -16.55 -11.13 0.33
CA ARG A 139 -17.49 -12.02 1.07
C ARG A 139 -17.10 -13.49 1.02
N PHE A 140 -16.28 -13.89 0.05
CA PHE A 140 -15.83 -15.28 -0.10
C PHE A 140 -14.57 -15.59 0.72
N PHE A 141 -13.98 -14.59 1.36
CA PHE A 141 -12.80 -14.74 2.20
C PHE A 141 -13.12 -14.65 3.68
N ARG A 142 -12.29 -15.26 4.53
CA ARG A 142 -12.50 -15.28 5.98
C ARG A 142 -12.14 -13.97 6.69
N ASN A 143 -11.43 -13.05 6.03
CA ASN A 143 -11.14 -11.73 6.63
C ASN A 143 -12.34 -10.80 6.54
N THR A 144 -12.49 -9.97 7.57
CA THR A 144 -13.61 -9.00 7.68
C THR A 144 -13.40 -7.73 6.87
N ARG A 145 -12.18 -7.48 6.38
CA ARG A 145 -11.79 -6.30 5.60
C ARG A 145 -10.52 -6.53 4.78
N SER A 146 -10.32 -5.76 3.72
CA SER A 146 -9.11 -5.68 2.89
C SER A 146 -8.67 -4.21 2.75
N GLU A 147 -7.51 -3.98 2.14
CA GLU A 147 -6.90 -2.65 1.97
C GLU A 147 -6.82 -2.28 0.49
N ILE A 148 -7.10 -1.02 0.17
CA ILE A 148 -6.84 -0.43 -1.16
C ILE A 148 -5.70 0.56 -1.01
N PHE A 149 -4.70 0.46 -1.88
CA PHE A 149 -3.60 1.42 -1.98
C PHE A 149 -3.69 2.23 -3.27
N ASP A 150 -3.19 3.46 -3.25
CA ASP A 150 -2.86 4.24 -4.44
C ASP A 150 -1.35 4.16 -4.76
N LEU A 151 -0.94 4.74 -5.89
CA LEU A 151 0.48 4.85 -6.30
C LEU A 151 1.32 5.78 -5.42
N LYS A 152 0.77 6.38 -4.37
CA LYS A 152 1.50 7.16 -3.35
C LYS A 152 1.68 6.36 -2.07
N GLY A 153 1.14 5.15 -1.99
CA GLY A 153 1.10 4.33 -0.78
C GLY A 153 0.05 4.79 0.23
N THR A 154 -0.82 5.73 -0.14
CA THR A 154 -2.01 6.06 0.66
C THR A 154 -2.92 4.85 0.67
N ARG A 155 -3.57 4.56 1.80
CA ARG A 155 -4.48 3.43 1.92
C ARG A 155 -5.84 3.82 2.49
N ILE A 156 -6.85 3.05 2.10
CA ILE A 156 -8.12 2.93 2.83
C ILE A 156 -8.40 1.46 3.16
N LEU A 157 -9.32 1.25 4.09
CA LEU A 157 -9.84 -0.08 4.42
C LEU A 157 -11.22 -0.21 3.79
N PHE A 158 -11.62 -1.41 3.37
CA PHE A 158 -12.98 -1.68 2.94
C PHE A 158 -13.45 -3.05 3.41
N ASN A 159 -14.76 -3.24 3.48
CA ASN A 159 -15.41 -4.52 3.71
C ASN A 159 -16.61 -4.69 2.79
N SER A 160 -17.37 -5.78 2.98
CA SER A 160 -18.54 -6.10 2.14
C SER A 160 -19.69 -5.08 2.19
N LYS A 161 -19.64 -4.13 3.14
CA LYS A 161 -20.62 -3.05 3.35
C LYS A 161 -20.15 -1.69 2.83
N GLY A 162 -18.87 -1.53 2.48
CA GLY A 162 -18.33 -0.23 2.05
C GLY A 162 -16.92 0.07 2.54
N ASP A 163 -16.49 1.28 2.24
CA ASP A 163 -15.23 1.83 2.71
C ASP A 163 -15.29 2.14 4.21
N MET A 164 -14.15 2.01 4.84
CA MET A 164 -13.95 2.22 6.26
C MET A 164 -12.94 3.36 6.44
N ILE A 165 -13.24 4.27 7.37
CA ILE A 165 -12.28 5.31 7.75
C ILE A 165 -11.08 4.63 8.41
N PRO A 166 -9.83 4.88 7.95
CA PRO A 166 -8.65 4.37 8.62
C PRO A 166 -8.59 4.87 10.07
N PRO A 167 -8.33 4.01 11.07
CA PRO A 167 -8.34 4.38 12.50
C PRO A 167 -7.30 5.46 12.87
N ASP A 168 -6.35 5.73 11.98
CA ASP A 168 -5.19 6.62 12.11
C ASP A 168 -5.48 8.08 11.74
N ARG A 169 -6.69 8.43 11.28
CA ARG A 169 -7.16 9.82 11.32
C ARG A 169 -7.76 10.09 12.71
N LYS A 170 -6.96 10.65 13.63
CA LYS A 170 -7.54 11.41 14.74
C LYS A 170 -8.55 12.39 14.13
N PRO A 171 -9.79 12.49 14.64
CA PRO A 171 -10.66 13.59 14.24
C PRO A 171 -9.86 14.88 14.45
N LEU A 172 -9.89 15.77 13.45
CA LEU A 172 -9.36 17.12 13.63
C LEU A 172 -9.94 17.65 14.96
N PRO A 173 -9.12 18.18 15.88
CA PRO A 173 -9.67 18.74 17.11
C PRO A 173 -10.76 19.71 16.70
N SER A 174 -11.97 19.49 17.23
CA SER A 174 -13.09 20.42 17.06
C SER A 174 -12.55 21.80 17.30
N ARG A 175 -12.69 22.71 16.32
CA ARG A 175 -12.34 24.13 16.51
C ARG A 175 -12.89 24.53 17.87
N ILE A 176 -11.99 24.95 18.76
CA ILE A 176 -12.37 25.62 20.00
C ILE A 176 -13.26 26.77 19.56
N ARG A 177 -14.55 26.67 19.87
CA ARG A 177 -15.41 27.83 19.90
C ARG A 177 -15.14 28.47 21.25
N GLU A 178 -14.45 29.59 21.22
CA GLU A 178 -14.59 30.75 22.11
C GLU A 178 -13.79 31.90 21.50
#